data_AF-A0A8J6HSH6-F1
#
_entry.id   AF-A0A8J6HSH6-F1
#
_cell.length_a   1.000
_cell.length_b   1.000
_cell.length_c   1.000
_cell.angle_alpha   90.00
_cell.angle_beta   90.00
_cell.angle_gamma   90.00
#
_symmetry.space_group_name_H-M   'P 1'
#
loop_
_entity.id
_entity.type
_entity.pdbx_description
1 polymer ?
#
loop_
_entity_poly.entity_id
_entity_poly.type
_entity_poly.pdbx_seq_one_letter_code
_entity_poly.pdbx_strand_id
1 'polypeptide(L)'
;MSRIFEDSKTFVDMSMKNSEEEILQDFDQLLQESDENPSEDQIRQFVDEHFEKSNELEDWTPPDYKDNPEFLSEIEDEEMRDYAQNLVKIWSTLTRKVKDEVKKSPETFSLIPVENGFVVPGGRFEEFYYWDTYWIIRGLLLAEMYDTVRGMLENFLSMVERYGFIPNGSRVYYLNRSQPPLLTLMIFHYIEATNDIDWLGTNLKTIEQELRFWLDNRTVKWYPSTRILLRRRSHR
;
A
#
# COMPACT_ATOMS: atom_id res chain seq x y z
N MET A 1 9.07 -7.73 24.36
CA MET A 1 8.94 -8.29 23.01
C MET A 1 10.01 -9.36 22.84
N SER A 2 9.59 -10.60 22.63
CA SER A 2 10.43 -11.81 22.57
C SER A 2 11.33 -11.91 21.34
N ARG A 3 11.16 -11.05 20.32
CA ARG A 3 12.01 -10.99 19.10
C ARG A 3 12.16 -12.34 18.37
N ILE A 4 11.06 -13.10 18.30
CA ILE A 4 11.01 -14.41 17.64
C ILE A 4 11.31 -14.37 16.13
N PHE A 5 11.15 -13.21 15.48
CA PHE A 5 11.50 -12.97 14.08
C PHE A 5 12.59 -11.92 13.97
N GLU A 6 13.51 -12.09 13.00
CA GLU A 6 14.56 -11.12 12.70
C GLU A 6 14.00 -9.80 12.14
N ASP A 7 13.00 -9.88 11.25
CA ASP A 7 12.25 -8.73 10.75
C ASP A 7 10.93 -8.60 11.52
N SER A 8 10.74 -7.46 12.18
CA SER A 8 9.47 -7.14 12.85
C SER A 8 8.25 -7.09 11.92
N LYS A 9 8.46 -6.91 10.61
CA LYS A 9 7.37 -6.93 9.62
C LYS A 9 6.79 -8.34 9.45
N THR A 10 7.58 -9.39 9.68
CA THR A 10 7.17 -10.78 9.44
C THR A 10 5.88 -11.13 10.17
N PHE A 11 5.80 -10.87 11.48
CA PHE A 11 4.62 -11.24 12.26
C PHE A 11 3.37 -10.43 11.89
N VAL A 12 3.52 -9.12 11.64
CA VAL A 12 2.37 -8.25 11.36
C VAL A 12 1.79 -8.46 9.96
N ASP A 13 2.48 -9.19 9.08
CA ASP A 13 1.98 -9.59 7.76
C ASP A 13 1.39 -11.01 7.77
N MET A 14 1.53 -11.78 8.86
CA MET A 14 0.91 -13.10 8.97
C MET A 14 -0.62 -12.96 9.03
N SER A 15 -1.31 -13.96 8.50
CA SER A 15 -2.77 -14.06 8.62
C SER A 15 -3.14 -14.86 9.87
N MET A 16 -4.31 -14.55 10.43
CA MET A 16 -4.92 -15.33 11.50
C MET A 16 -5.53 -16.62 10.94
N LYS A 17 -5.23 -17.76 11.57
CA LYS A 17 -5.86 -19.06 11.29
C LYS A 17 -7.19 -19.23 12.02
N ASN A 18 -7.28 -18.61 13.20
CA ASN A 18 -8.41 -18.67 14.11
C ASN A 18 -9.08 -17.30 14.22
N SER A 19 -10.23 -17.23 14.89
CA SER A 19 -10.90 -15.96 15.14
C SER A 19 -10.11 -15.08 16.11
N GLU A 20 -10.21 -13.75 15.98
CA GLU A 20 -9.58 -12.81 16.93
C GLU A 20 -9.96 -13.11 18.38
N GLU A 21 -11.23 -13.47 18.62
CA GLU A 21 -11.73 -13.81 19.96
C GLU A 21 -11.02 -15.03 20.55
N GLU A 22 -10.88 -16.09 19.75
CA GLU A 22 -10.17 -17.33 20.16
C GLU A 22 -8.69 -17.06 20.43
N ILE A 23 -8.02 -16.33 19.54
CA ILE A 23 -6.60 -15.98 19.69
C ILE A 23 -6.37 -15.18 20.98
N LEU A 24 -7.24 -14.21 21.29
CA LEU A 24 -7.12 -13.41 22.51
C LEU A 24 -7.36 -14.25 23.76
N GLN A 25 -8.36 -15.15 23.74
CA GLN A 25 -8.64 -16.07 24.84
C GLN A 25 -7.45 -17.01 25.12
N ASP A 26 -6.89 -17.60 24.07
CA ASP A 26 -5.76 -18.53 24.17
C ASP A 26 -4.48 -17.80 24.61
N PHE A 27 -4.30 -16.55 24.19
CA PHE A 27 -3.18 -15.72 24.66
C PHE A 27 -3.30 -15.37 26.14
N ASP A 28 -4.50 -15.01 26.61
CA ASP A 28 -4.77 -14.75 28.02
C ASP A 28 -4.52 -16.00 28.87
N GLN A 29 -4.88 -17.18 28.36
CA GLN A 29 -4.57 -18.45 29.02
C GLN A 29 -3.06 -18.69 29.10
N LEU A 30 -2.33 -18.48 28.00
CA LEU A 30 -0.87 -18.61 27.98
C LEU A 30 -0.20 -17.70 29.03
N LEU A 31 -0.67 -16.45 29.15
CA LEU A 31 -0.16 -15.52 30.15
C LEU A 31 -0.43 -15.98 31.58
N GLN A 32 -1.62 -16.53 31.86
CA GLN A 32 -1.96 -17.07 33.18
C GLN A 32 -1.09 -18.28 33.56
N GLU A 33 -0.87 -19.21 32.62
CA GLU A 33 -0.08 -20.42 32.85
C GLU A 33 1.43 -20.13 33.01
N SER A 34 1.90 -19.00 32.48
CA SER A 34 3.30 -18.59 32.50
C SER A 34 3.64 -17.50 33.52
N ASP A 35 2.73 -17.16 34.45
CA ASP A 35 2.89 -16.08 35.44
C ASP A 35 3.27 -14.74 34.76
N GLU A 36 2.53 -14.40 33.70
CA GLU A 36 2.73 -13.22 32.82
C GLU A 36 4.10 -13.16 32.11
N ASN A 37 4.89 -14.24 32.12
CA ASN A 37 6.23 -14.27 31.56
C ASN A 37 6.53 -15.53 30.73
N PRO A 38 5.83 -15.71 29.59
CA PRO A 38 6.04 -16.86 28.70
C PRO A 38 7.44 -16.86 28.09
N SER A 39 8.00 -18.06 27.92
CA SER A 39 9.29 -18.26 27.26
C SER A 39 9.21 -17.96 25.77
N GLU A 40 10.37 -17.81 25.13
CA GLU A 40 10.42 -17.63 23.66
C GLU A 40 9.78 -18.81 22.92
N ASP A 41 10.01 -20.04 23.38
CA ASP A 41 9.44 -21.25 22.78
C ASP A 41 7.92 -21.30 22.91
N GLN A 42 7.37 -20.89 24.07
CA GLN A 42 5.93 -20.82 24.27
C GLN A 42 5.29 -19.78 23.34
N ILE A 43 5.92 -18.61 23.18
CA ILE A 43 5.44 -17.59 22.24
C ILE A 43 5.55 -18.07 20.79
N ARG A 44 6.63 -18.78 20.41
CA ARG A 44 6.76 -19.37 19.07
C ARG A 44 5.66 -20.37 18.80
N GLN A 45 5.40 -21.29 19.73
CA GLN A 45 4.33 -22.28 19.62
C GLN A 45 2.96 -21.60 19.45
N PHE A 46 2.65 -20.62 20.29
CA PHE A 46 1.41 -19.84 20.18
C PHE A 46 1.26 -19.17 18.80
N VAL A 47 2.33 -18.55 18.31
CA VAL A 47 2.33 -17.92 16.98
C VAL A 47 2.13 -18.94 15.86
N ASP A 48 2.81 -20.09 15.93
CA ASP A 48 2.68 -21.15 14.92
C ASP A 48 1.29 -21.80 14.93
N GLU A 49 0.64 -21.88 16.09
CA GLU A 49 -0.72 -22.41 16.25
C GLU A 49 -1.77 -21.48 15.66
N HIS A 50 -1.66 -20.17 15.87
CA HIS A 50 -2.70 -19.19 15.52
C HIS A 50 -2.46 -18.38 14.25
N PHE A 51 -1.23 -18.33 13.75
CA PHE A 51 -0.87 -17.50 12.61
C PHE A 51 -0.15 -18.32 11.54
N GLU A 52 -0.25 -17.89 10.29
CA GLU A 52 0.54 -18.43 9.19
C GLU A 52 1.09 -17.33 8.29
N LYS A 53 2.16 -17.67 7.58
CA LYS A 53 2.63 -16.85 6.48
C LYS A 53 1.56 -16.84 5.39
N SER A 54 0.96 -15.68 5.19
CA SER A 54 -0.03 -15.47 4.16
C SER A 54 0.64 -15.23 2.81
N ASN A 55 -0.01 -15.65 1.74
CA ASN A 55 0.32 -15.20 0.38
C ASN A 55 -0.90 -14.43 -0.12
N GLU A 56 -1.00 -13.16 0.24
CA GLU A 56 -2.20 -12.33 0.04
C GLU A 56 -2.39 -11.85 -1.41
N LEU A 57 -1.32 -11.91 -2.19
CA LEU A 57 -1.26 -11.39 -3.56
C LEU A 57 -1.06 -12.51 -4.57
N GLU A 58 -1.55 -12.29 -5.77
CA GLU A 58 -1.25 -13.10 -6.95
C GLU A 58 -0.57 -12.26 -8.02
N ASP A 59 0.26 -12.90 -8.84
CA ASP A 59 0.83 -12.27 -10.03
C ASP A 59 -0.31 -11.91 -10.98
N TRP A 60 -0.25 -10.70 -11.53
CA TRP A 60 -1.28 -10.18 -12.40
C TRP A 60 -0.66 -9.55 -13.63
N THR A 61 -1.09 -10.00 -14.81
CA THR A 61 -0.71 -9.37 -16.07
C THR A 61 -1.67 -8.22 -16.38
N PRO A 62 -1.19 -6.97 -16.45
CA PRO A 62 -2.05 -5.85 -16.79
C PRO A 62 -2.56 -5.95 -18.23
N PRO A 63 -3.83 -5.56 -18.49
CA PRO A 63 -4.46 -5.73 -19.80
C PRO A 63 -3.85 -4.84 -20.89
N ASP A 64 -3.22 -3.74 -20.48
CA ASP A 64 -2.61 -2.71 -21.32
C ASP A 64 -1.07 -2.79 -21.31
N TYR A 65 -0.49 -3.83 -20.73
CA TYR A 65 0.96 -4.04 -20.77
C TYR A 65 1.44 -4.24 -22.21
N LYS A 66 2.49 -3.49 -22.59
CA LYS A 66 3.14 -3.58 -23.90
C LYS A 66 4.63 -3.84 -23.70
N ASP A 67 5.16 -4.85 -24.39
CA ASP A 67 6.61 -5.11 -24.40
C ASP A 67 7.41 -4.02 -25.12
N ASN A 68 6.78 -3.35 -26.09
CA ASN A 68 7.41 -2.33 -26.94
C ASN A 68 6.54 -1.06 -27.01
N PRO A 69 6.46 -0.28 -25.93
CA PRO A 69 5.77 1.01 -25.94
C PRO A 69 6.47 2.01 -26.87
N GLU A 70 5.72 2.97 -27.39
CA GLU A 70 6.14 3.87 -28.47
C GLU A 70 7.43 4.65 -28.13
N PHE A 71 7.59 5.07 -26.88
CA PHE A 71 8.77 5.86 -26.45
C PHE A 71 10.11 5.14 -26.69
N LEU A 72 10.13 3.80 -26.74
CA LEU A 72 11.36 3.06 -27.02
C LEU A 72 11.88 3.34 -28.44
N SER A 73 10.98 3.58 -29.39
CA SER A 73 11.35 3.90 -30.77
C SER A 73 11.98 5.29 -30.92
N GLU A 74 11.73 6.19 -29.96
CA GLU A 74 12.29 7.54 -29.92
C GLU A 74 13.73 7.57 -29.37
N ILE A 75 14.16 6.52 -28.67
CA ILE A 75 15.52 6.41 -28.15
C ILE A 75 16.43 5.99 -29.31
N GLU A 76 17.28 6.89 -29.81
CA GLU A 76 18.19 6.60 -30.94
C GLU A 76 19.29 5.60 -30.56
N ASP A 77 19.89 5.77 -29.38
CA ASP A 77 20.98 4.94 -28.87
C ASP A 77 20.50 3.52 -28.53
N GLU A 78 21.13 2.51 -29.13
CA GLU A 78 20.71 1.11 -29.04
C GLU A 78 20.89 0.55 -27.62
N GLU A 79 21.99 0.88 -26.92
CA GLU A 79 22.24 0.41 -25.56
C GLU A 79 21.23 1.00 -24.57
N MET A 80 20.92 2.29 -24.72
CA MET A 80 19.89 2.95 -23.92
C MET A 80 18.49 2.42 -24.22
N ARG A 81 18.18 2.08 -25.48
CA ARG A 81 16.90 1.49 -25.87
C ARG A 81 16.73 0.10 -25.23
N ASP A 82 17.77 -0.73 -25.28
CA ASP A 82 17.77 -2.06 -24.66
C ASP A 82 17.64 -1.96 -23.13
N TYR A 83 18.35 -1.01 -22.52
CA TYR A 83 18.20 -0.72 -21.09
C TYR A 83 16.77 -0.32 -20.74
N ALA A 84 16.16 0.60 -21.48
CA ALA A 84 14.78 1.03 -21.27
C ALA A 84 13.77 -0.11 -21.50
N GLN A 85 13.98 -0.97 -22.50
CA GLN A 85 13.15 -2.15 -22.72
C GLN A 85 13.22 -3.12 -21.53
N ASN A 86 14.41 -3.28 -20.93
CA ASN A 86 14.55 -4.08 -19.70
C ASN A 86 13.80 -3.46 -18.52
N LEU A 87 13.76 -2.12 -18.40
CA LEU A 87 12.93 -1.45 -17.39
C LEU A 87 11.44 -1.71 -17.60
N VAL A 88 10.94 -1.67 -18.84
CA VAL A 88 9.53 -1.98 -19.14
C VAL A 88 9.19 -3.41 -18.71
N LYS A 89 10.07 -4.37 -18.98
CA LYS A 89 9.88 -5.78 -18.60
C LYS A 89 9.76 -5.96 -17.08
N ILE A 90 10.40 -5.13 -16.26
CA ILE A 90 10.30 -5.19 -14.80
C ILE A 90 8.85 -5.01 -14.32
N TRP A 91 8.01 -4.21 -15.00
CA TRP A 91 6.62 -4.00 -14.59
C TRP A 91 5.82 -5.30 -14.51
N SER A 92 6.02 -6.21 -15.47
CA SER A 92 5.38 -7.54 -15.45
C SER A 92 5.77 -8.38 -14.23
N THR A 93 6.92 -8.12 -13.62
CA THR A 93 7.40 -8.84 -12.43
C THR A 93 6.91 -8.23 -11.11
N LEU A 94 6.46 -6.98 -11.13
CA LEU A 94 6.06 -6.20 -9.95
C LEU A 94 4.54 -5.97 -9.85
N THR A 95 3.78 -6.39 -10.86
CA THR A 95 2.33 -6.25 -10.94
C THR A 95 1.65 -7.36 -10.17
N ARG A 96 0.72 -6.98 -9.30
CA ARG A 96 0.03 -7.85 -8.36
C ARG A 96 -1.45 -7.54 -8.31
N LYS A 97 -2.24 -8.51 -7.90
CA LYS A 97 -3.65 -8.35 -7.54
C LYS A 97 -3.93 -8.99 -6.19
N VAL A 98 -4.84 -8.40 -5.43
CA VAL A 98 -5.31 -8.98 -4.17
C VAL A 98 -6.13 -10.23 -4.48
N LYS A 99 -5.80 -11.36 -3.86
CA LYS A 99 -6.54 -12.60 -4.04
C LYS A 99 -7.97 -12.49 -3.49
N ASP A 100 -8.88 -13.24 -4.09
CA ASP A 100 -10.29 -13.28 -3.66
C ASP A 100 -10.46 -13.77 -2.21
N GLU A 101 -9.56 -14.63 -1.70
CA GLU A 101 -9.60 -15.09 -0.31
C GLU A 101 -9.44 -13.94 0.69
N VAL A 102 -8.51 -13.01 0.40
CA VAL A 102 -8.29 -11.81 1.21
C VAL A 102 -9.50 -10.86 1.14
N LYS A 103 -10.16 -10.78 -0.02
CA LYS A 103 -11.38 -9.97 -0.18
C LYS A 103 -12.58 -10.57 0.57
N LYS A 104 -12.64 -11.89 0.74
CA LYS A 104 -13.74 -12.61 1.41
C LYS A 104 -13.64 -12.56 2.93
N SER A 105 -12.42 -12.54 3.47
CA SER A 105 -12.15 -12.53 4.91
C SER A 105 -11.09 -11.48 5.28
N PRO A 106 -11.32 -10.19 4.98
CA PRO A 106 -10.31 -9.15 5.15
C PRO A 106 -9.87 -8.94 6.61
N GLU A 107 -10.70 -9.32 7.57
CA GLU A 107 -10.41 -9.24 9.00
C GLU A 107 -9.29 -10.17 9.46
N THR A 108 -8.98 -11.24 8.72
CA THR A 108 -7.90 -12.18 9.07
C THR A 108 -6.53 -11.75 8.55
N PHE A 109 -6.49 -10.69 7.73
CA PHE A 109 -5.29 -10.20 7.09
C PHE A 109 -4.96 -8.78 7.54
N SER A 110 -3.67 -8.44 7.55
CA SER A 110 -3.28 -7.05 7.74
C SER A 110 -3.34 -6.26 6.45
N LEU A 111 -3.31 -6.90 5.27
CA LEU A 111 -3.48 -6.25 3.98
C LEU A 111 -4.90 -5.72 3.81
N ILE A 112 -5.03 -4.44 3.48
CA ILE A 112 -6.31 -3.83 3.16
C ILE A 112 -6.65 -4.17 1.69
N PRO A 113 -7.74 -4.90 1.42
CA PRO A 113 -8.07 -5.28 0.06
C PRO A 113 -8.45 -4.05 -0.78
N VAL A 114 -8.08 -4.13 -2.05
CA VAL A 114 -8.45 -3.18 -3.12
C VAL A 114 -8.89 -3.96 -4.35
N GLU A 115 -9.65 -3.30 -5.24
CA GLU A 115 -10.30 -3.99 -6.35
C GLU A 115 -9.35 -4.22 -7.53
N ASN A 116 -8.64 -3.17 -7.93
CA ASN A 116 -7.80 -3.18 -9.12
C ASN A 116 -6.40 -3.74 -8.83
N GLY A 117 -5.75 -4.25 -9.87
CA GLY A 117 -4.33 -4.59 -9.81
C GLY A 117 -3.47 -3.35 -9.54
N PHE A 118 -2.26 -3.57 -9.01
CA PHE A 118 -1.32 -2.52 -8.69
C PHE A 118 0.13 -3.01 -8.80
N VAL A 119 1.06 -2.07 -8.74
CA VAL A 119 2.50 -2.36 -8.78
C VAL A 119 3.09 -2.18 -7.39
N VAL A 120 3.87 -3.16 -6.92
CA VAL A 120 4.63 -3.05 -5.67
C VAL A 120 6.03 -2.46 -5.92
N PRO A 121 6.67 -1.83 -4.92
CA PRO A 121 8.07 -1.37 -5.05
C PRO A 121 9.08 -2.49 -5.31
N GLY A 122 8.75 -3.74 -4.94
CA GLY A 122 9.57 -4.93 -5.12
C GLY A 122 10.29 -5.41 -3.86
N GLY A 123 10.95 -6.57 -3.96
CA GLY A 123 11.63 -7.20 -2.83
C GLY A 123 10.65 -7.69 -1.76
N ARG A 124 10.83 -7.26 -0.51
CA ARG A 124 10.03 -7.68 0.65
C ARG A 124 8.67 -6.97 0.78
N PHE A 125 8.37 -6.03 -0.11
CA PHE A 125 7.18 -5.19 -0.01
C PHE A 125 6.02 -5.80 -0.79
N GLU A 126 5.00 -6.24 -0.05
CA GLU A 126 3.81 -6.93 -0.57
C GLU A 126 2.56 -6.06 -0.41
N GLU A 127 2.73 -4.74 -0.51
CA GLU A 127 1.67 -3.75 -0.47
C GLU A 127 2.05 -2.56 -1.37
N PHE A 128 1.06 -1.78 -1.81
CA PHE A 128 1.39 -0.49 -2.43
C PHE A 128 1.82 0.51 -1.37
N TYR A 129 2.70 1.44 -1.76
CA TYR A 129 3.17 2.55 -0.93
C TYR A 129 2.82 3.87 -1.60
N TYR A 130 2.23 4.81 -0.85
CA TYR A 130 1.57 5.98 -1.42
C TYR A 130 2.51 6.85 -2.27
N TRP A 131 3.62 7.34 -1.73
CA TRP A 131 4.50 8.24 -2.50
C TRP A 131 5.36 7.50 -3.55
N ASP A 132 5.68 6.21 -3.34
CA ASP A 132 6.44 5.38 -4.29
C ASP A 132 5.62 5.21 -5.58
N THR A 133 4.30 5.03 -5.43
CA THR A 133 3.37 4.92 -6.56
C THR A 133 3.38 6.14 -7.47
N TYR A 134 3.78 7.33 -7.01
CA TYR A 134 3.87 8.51 -7.88
C TYR A 134 4.90 8.26 -9.00
N TRP A 135 6.08 7.76 -8.63
CA TRP A 135 7.15 7.47 -9.59
C TRP A 135 6.80 6.29 -10.49
N ILE A 136 6.11 5.29 -9.93
CA ILE A 136 5.60 4.17 -10.70
C ILE A 136 4.62 4.66 -11.76
N ILE A 137 3.61 5.45 -11.39
CA ILE A 137 2.62 6.00 -12.32
C ILE A 137 3.30 6.77 -13.45
N ARG A 138 4.34 7.57 -13.15
CA ARG A 138 5.12 8.27 -14.18
C ARG A 138 5.74 7.31 -15.20
N GLY A 139 6.28 6.19 -14.74
CA GLY A 139 6.83 5.15 -15.62
C GLY A 139 5.76 4.39 -16.41
N LEU A 140 4.64 4.05 -15.77
CA LEU A 140 3.52 3.35 -16.40
C LEU A 140 2.85 4.20 -17.49
N LEU A 141 2.70 5.51 -17.27
CA LEU A 141 2.17 6.43 -18.29
C LEU A 141 3.09 6.51 -19.51
N LEU A 142 4.42 6.53 -19.32
CA LEU A 142 5.38 6.45 -20.43
C LEU A 142 5.28 5.11 -21.18
N ALA A 143 4.98 4.03 -20.47
CA ALA A 143 4.75 2.71 -21.05
C ALA A 143 3.33 2.52 -21.63
N GLU A 144 2.54 3.60 -21.71
CA GLU A 144 1.18 3.62 -22.24
C GLU A 144 0.17 2.72 -21.48
N MET A 145 0.44 2.45 -20.20
CA MET A 145 -0.39 1.61 -19.33
C MET A 145 -1.47 2.44 -18.60
N TYR A 146 -2.33 3.09 -19.38
CA TYR A 146 -3.32 4.04 -18.88
C TYR A 146 -4.43 3.40 -18.03
N ASP A 147 -4.91 2.22 -18.41
CA ASP A 147 -5.97 1.51 -17.68
C ASP A 147 -5.45 1.01 -16.33
N THR A 148 -4.20 0.54 -16.30
CA THR A 148 -3.51 0.17 -15.07
C THR A 148 -3.36 1.36 -14.14
N VAL A 149 -2.91 2.52 -14.65
CA VAL A 149 -2.79 3.75 -13.85
C VAL A 149 -4.14 4.17 -13.30
N ARG A 150 -5.19 4.16 -14.12
CA ARG A 150 -6.55 4.47 -13.67
C ARG A 150 -6.98 3.55 -12.52
N GLY A 151 -6.79 2.24 -12.67
CA GLY A 151 -7.14 1.26 -11.62
C GLY A 151 -6.38 1.51 -10.31
N MET A 152 -5.09 1.85 -10.40
CA MET A 152 -4.28 2.21 -9.22
C MET A 152 -4.77 3.50 -8.55
N LEU A 153 -5.18 4.51 -9.32
CA LEU A 153 -5.79 5.74 -8.78
C LEU A 153 -7.13 5.45 -8.11
N GLU A 154 -7.97 4.59 -8.68
CA GLU A 154 -9.22 4.14 -8.08
C GLU A 154 -8.99 3.38 -6.76
N ASN A 155 -7.92 2.57 -6.68
CA ASN A 155 -7.52 1.96 -5.42
C ASN A 155 -7.19 3.01 -4.35
N PHE A 156 -6.47 4.08 -4.70
CA PHE A 156 -6.20 5.18 -3.78
C PHE A 156 -7.45 5.97 -3.40
N LEU A 157 -8.33 6.26 -4.35
CA LEU A 157 -9.61 6.92 -4.06
C LEU A 157 -10.45 6.07 -3.08
N SER A 158 -10.46 4.74 -3.23
CA SER A 158 -11.12 3.84 -2.27
C SER A 158 -10.53 3.92 -0.85
N MET A 159 -9.24 4.23 -0.71
CA MET A 159 -8.62 4.43 0.61
C MET A 159 -9.08 5.75 1.21
N VAL A 160 -9.17 6.82 0.40
CA VAL A 160 -9.70 8.10 0.84
C VAL A 160 -11.17 7.98 1.25
N GLU A 161 -11.98 7.25 0.52
CA GLU A 161 -13.40 7.04 0.85
C GLU A 161 -13.57 6.30 2.18
N ARG A 162 -12.78 5.23 2.39
CA ARG A 162 -12.87 4.40 3.60
C ARG A 162 -12.25 5.04 4.84
N TYR A 163 -11.13 5.76 4.69
CA TYR A 163 -10.30 6.20 5.82
C TYR A 163 -10.08 7.71 5.89
N GLY A 164 -10.54 8.46 4.89
CA GLY A 164 -10.37 9.92 4.79
C GLY A 164 -9.02 10.36 4.23
N PHE A 165 -8.07 9.45 4.05
CA PHE A 165 -6.74 9.73 3.52
C PHE A 165 -6.09 8.45 2.98
N ILE A 166 -5.01 8.59 2.21
CA ILE A 166 -4.23 7.44 1.74
C ILE A 166 -3.18 7.08 2.81
N PRO A 167 -3.20 5.86 3.39
CA PRO A 167 -2.19 5.44 4.36
C PRO A 167 -0.81 5.30 3.70
N ASN A 168 0.24 5.19 4.53
CA ASN A 168 1.62 5.00 4.04
C ASN A 168 1.72 3.80 3.07
N GLY A 169 1.07 2.69 3.40
CA GLY A 169 0.83 1.58 2.48
C GLY A 169 -0.48 0.87 2.82
N SER A 170 -0.87 -0.12 2.00
CA SER A 170 -2.17 -0.80 2.11
C SER A 170 -2.25 -1.85 3.23
N ARG A 171 -1.82 -1.50 4.45
CA ARG A 171 -1.93 -2.37 5.64
C ARG A 171 -2.67 -1.68 6.77
N VAL A 172 -3.44 -2.42 7.57
CA VAL A 172 -4.23 -1.87 8.69
C VAL A 172 -3.36 -1.14 9.72
N TYR A 173 -2.14 -1.64 9.96
CA TYR A 173 -1.19 -0.98 10.87
C TYR A 173 -0.60 0.32 10.32
N TYR A 174 -0.86 0.68 9.04
CA TYR A 174 -0.53 1.97 8.45
C TYR A 174 -1.65 3.01 8.62
N LEU A 175 -2.85 2.65 9.09
CA LEU A 175 -4.00 3.56 9.23
C LEU A 175 -3.83 4.70 10.26
N ASN A 176 -2.68 4.78 10.92
CA ASN A 176 -2.32 5.90 11.80
C ASN A 176 -1.34 6.90 11.15
N ARG A 177 -0.87 6.66 9.92
CA ARG A 177 0.14 7.48 9.23
C ARG A 177 -0.04 7.48 7.72
N SER A 178 0.39 8.57 7.09
CA SER A 178 0.42 8.72 5.64
C SER A 178 1.86 8.97 5.16
N GLN A 179 2.01 9.34 3.90
CA GLN A 179 3.24 9.75 3.22
C GLN A 179 2.98 11.10 2.52
N PRO A 180 3.99 11.74 1.89
CA PRO A 180 3.76 13.00 1.18
C PRO A 180 2.55 12.92 0.22
N PRO A 181 1.60 13.87 0.29
CA PRO A 181 0.37 13.81 -0.50
C PRO A 181 0.63 14.12 -1.97
N LEU A 182 0.60 13.08 -2.79
CA LEU A 182 0.89 13.16 -4.21
C LEU A 182 -0.31 12.75 -5.10
N LEU A 183 -1.48 12.41 -4.54
CA LEU A 183 -2.65 11.97 -5.31
C LEU A 183 -3.03 12.95 -6.42
N THR A 184 -3.17 14.24 -6.11
CA THR A 184 -3.55 15.24 -7.12
C THR A 184 -2.51 15.37 -8.23
N LEU A 185 -1.23 15.14 -7.94
CA LEU A 185 -0.18 15.14 -8.96
C LEU A 185 -0.24 13.87 -9.82
N MET A 186 -0.49 12.71 -9.24
CA MET A 186 -0.70 11.47 -10.01
C MET A 186 -1.90 11.59 -10.94
N ILE A 187 -3.02 12.13 -10.43
CA ILE A 187 -4.23 12.40 -11.21
C ILE A 187 -3.95 13.42 -12.30
N PHE A 188 -3.21 14.49 -12.01
CA PHE A 188 -2.82 15.47 -13.02
C PHE A 188 -2.08 14.82 -14.20
N HIS A 189 -1.05 14.01 -13.94
CA HIS A 189 -0.31 13.30 -15.01
C HIS A 189 -1.19 12.32 -15.78
N TYR A 190 -2.10 11.61 -15.09
CA TYR A 190 -3.07 10.73 -15.75
C TYR A 190 -3.97 11.51 -16.71
N ILE A 191 -4.52 12.65 -16.27
CA ILE A 191 -5.41 13.48 -17.08
C ILE A 191 -4.66 14.15 -18.24
N GLU A 192 -3.42 14.58 -18.05
CA GLU A 192 -2.59 15.08 -19.17
C GLU A 192 -2.38 14.00 -20.25
N ALA A 193 -2.22 12.74 -19.85
CA ALA A 193 -2.00 11.63 -20.78
C ALA A 193 -3.27 11.15 -21.49
N THR A 194 -4.43 11.17 -20.82
CA THR A 194 -5.66 10.52 -21.32
C THR A 194 -6.78 11.48 -21.68
N ASN A 195 -6.76 12.71 -21.15
CA ASN A 195 -7.85 13.67 -21.22
C ASN A 195 -9.20 13.12 -20.69
N ASP A 196 -9.17 12.17 -19.74
CA ASP A 196 -10.37 11.56 -19.13
C ASP A 196 -11.03 12.49 -18.09
N ILE A 197 -11.59 13.60 -18.57
CA ILE A 197 -12.21 14.65 -17.74
C ILE A 197 -13.48 14.15 -17.04
N ASP A 198 -14.21 13.20 -17.65
CA ASP A 198 -15.41 12.63 -17.05
C ASP A 198 -15.08 11.79 -15.81
N TRP A 199 -14.00 11.00 -15.86
CA TRP A 199 -13.49 10.29 -14.68
C TRP A 199 -13.04 11.27 -13.59
N LEU A 200 -12.33 12.35 -13.94
CA LEU A 200 -11.94 13.38 -12.97
C LEU A 200 -13.17 14.01 -12.30
N GLY A 201 -14.19 14.37 -13.09
CA GLY A 201 -15.43 14.97 -12.59
C GLY A 201 -16.17 14.06 -11.62
N THR A 202 -16.20 12.76 -11.90
CA THR A 202 -16.85 11.75 -11.04
C THR A 202 -16.15 11.60 -9.68
N ASN A 203 -14.82 11.74 -9.65
CA ASN A 203 -14.00 11.51 -8.46
C ASN A 203 -13.65 12.79 -7.69
N LEU A 204 -14.02 13.98 -8.17
CA LEU A 204 -13.61 15.26 -7.62
C LEU A 204 -13.92 15.41 -6.12
N LYS A 205 -15.07 14.91 -5.67
CA LYS A 205 -15.48 14.94 -4.26
C LYS A 205 -14.51 14.16 -3.37
N THR A 206 -14.09 12.97 -3.79
CA THR A 206 -13.14 12.12 -3.06
C THR A 206 -11.74 12.74 -3.07
N ILE A 207 -11.32 13.34 -4.19
CA ILE A 207 -10.05 14.08 -4.27
C ILE A 207 -10.04 15.26 -3.29
N GLU A 208 -11.14 16.03 -3.23
CA GLU A 208 -11.29 17.14 -2.28
C GLU A 208 -11.26 16.66 -0.82
N GLN A 209 -11.82 15.48 -0.55
CA GLN A 209 -11.82 14.89 0.79
C GLN A 209 -10.39 14.64 1.31
N GLU A 210 -9.48 14.11 0.48
CA GLU A 210 -8.09 13.95 0.90
C GLU A 210 -7.42 15.31 1.14
N LEU A 211 -7.62 16.29 0.24
CA LEU A 211 -7.08 17.63 0.43
C LEU A 211 -7.53 18.25 1.75
N ARG A 212 -8.82 18.12 2.09
CA ARG A 212 -9.38 18.58 3.37
C ARG A 212 -8.73 17.87 4.56
N PHE A 213 -8.49 16.55 4.48
CA PHE A 213 -7.77 15.83 5.53
C PHE A 213 -6.41 16.49 5.84
N TRP A 214 -5.63 16.85 4.82
CA TRP A 214 -4.32 17.48 5.00
C TRP A 214 -4.43 18.90 5.59
N LEU A 215 -5.37 19.70 5.09
CA LEU A 215 -5.61 21.05 5.59
C LEU A 215 -6.05 21.04 7.06
N ASP A 216 -6.94 20.13 7.43
CA ASP A 216 -7.53 20.08 8.77
C ASP A 216 -6.63 19.40 9.81
N ASN A 217 -5.85 18.38 9.42
CA ASN A 217 -5.15 17.51 10.38
C ASN A 217 -3.62 17.63 10.37
N ARG A 218 -3.03 18.26 9.34
CA ARG A 218 -1.58 18.22 9.10
C ARG A 218 -0.96 19.58 8.81
N THR A 219 -1.77 20.65 8.80
CA THR A 219 -1.28 22.03 8.69
C THR A 219 -1.07 22.66 10.06
N VAL A 220 0.07 23.35 10.25
CA VAL A 220 0.36 24.10 11.47
C VAL A 220 0.25 25.59 11.18
N LYS A 221 -0.58 26.31 11.92
CA LYS A 221 -0.59 27.78 11.89
C LYS A 221 0.66 28.29 12.58
N TRP A 222 1.55 28.91 11.80
CA TRP A 222 2.77 29.53 12.33
C TRP A 222 2.50 30.97 12.75
N TYR A 223 2.93 31.34 13.96
CA TYR A 223 2.90 32.71 14.46
C TYR A 223 4.33 33.13 14.83
N PRO A 224 4.84 34.28 14.34
CA PRO A 224 6.25 34.68 14.47
C PRO A 224 6.80 34.73 15.92
N SER A 225 5.93 34.85 16.93
CA SER A 225 6.30 35.01 18.34
C SER A 225 6.33 33.72 19.16
N THR A 226 6.00 32.57 18.57
CA THR A 226 5.80 31.33 19.35
C THR A 226 6.86 30.29 19.00
N ARG A 227 7.76 29.97 19.94
CA ARG A 227 8.61 28.78 19.84
C ARG A 227 7.71 27.54 19.95
N ILE A 228 7.45 26.88 18.83
CA ILE A 228 6.67 25.64 18.80
C ILE A 228 7.64 24.47 19.00
N LEU A 229 7.60 23.83 20.17
CA LEU A 229 8.09 22.47 20.33
C LEU A 229 7.10 21.55 19.62
N LEU A 230 7.52 20.97 18.50
CA LEU A 230 6.75 19.95 17.78
C LEU A 230 6.64 18.70 18.68
N ARG A 231 5.61 18.65 19.53
CA ARG A 231 5.30 17.46 20.32
C ARG A 231 4.50 16.50 19.45
N ARG A 232 5.18 15.47 18.94
CA ARG A 232 4.56 14.32 18.27
C ARG A 232 3.52 13.72 19.22
N ARG A 233 2.22 13.88 18.92
CA ARG A 233 1.17 13.15 19.64
C ARG A 233 1.22 11.69 19.18
N SER A 234 2.03 10.86 19.85
CA SER A 234 1.83 9.42 19.84
C SER A 234 0.51 9.15 20.57
N HIS A 235 -0.51 8.69 19.87
CA HIS A 235 -1.62 8.03 20.54
C HIS A 235 -1.07 6.68 21.01
N ARG A 236 -1.10 6.47 22.33
CA ARG A 236 -0.90 5.16 22.93
C ARG A 236 -2.12 4.30 22.68
#